data_AF-A0A952YRP2-F1
#
_entry.id   AF-A0A952YRP2-F1
#
_cell.length_a   1.000
_cell.length_b   1.000
_cell.length_c   1.000
_cell.angle_alpha   90.00
_cell.angle_beta   90.00
_cell.angle_gamma   90.00
#
_symmetry.space_group_name_H-M   'P 1'
#
loop_
_entity.id
_entity.type
_entity.pdbx_description
1 polymer ?
#
loop_
_entity_poly.entity_id
_entity_poly.type
_entity_poly.pdbx_seq_one_letter_code
_entity_poly.pdbx_strand_id
1 'polypeptide(L)'
;MSVGSDPVLARVRDATSCRQWLGELPAGAAERLSAIGGLMAQLARPGIEPDPLFEVLEQVRIEQVRAIDRWLAPLVVRPVPYAESEWERLASALSSLRASRDLFKRAYSAMLGRHGDDTRSIIPGATNALRVAMPLARALDAQARIVSLLLRHRCAPLAADWDALCVLARHMRRTTFQDETLLDEVPLVKPMTARALFVYPLLLQAAALPSRVPAESDFADRLASRLAAKVGYRIDHGAPEDNPYGPTFALTPEHAVRFDAHRLPASIARRRQQWLAAVGESPSRKSMPLAESATHALLEDLERRWTGASLFVAPGAAGADAAPTARLRFGLPRIHAADMQARPDVRAQEGAADAPYEYGGRWEQNTIMRLALGSDVDRRNPAALVMAEGETVDRVETAPGARISFVRHGSTPRAELGALVAIAPATGLSLATIESIEQIPEPDHSRSSGQRITTRCWPGKPVPAGVKIGEALSFIDAWLLPGDAAVGELPSLLVAPGRAHAGARAVLREPERDVPIRFASLIERGPGYERLSLRIESPRPSRGPAGEFG
;
A
#
# COMPACT_ATOMS: atom_id res chain seq x y z
N MET A 1 27.18 48.64 -6.34
CA MET A 1 27.15 47.31 -6.98
C MET A 1 25.73 47.04 -7.42
N SER A 2 25.51 47.02 -8.74
CA SER A 2 24.19 46.86 -9.35
C SER A 2 23.70 45.42 -9.15
N VAL A 3 22.50 45.28 -8.57
CA VAL A 3 21.79 44.01 -8.44
C VAL A 3 21.36 43.62 -9.85
N GLY A 4 22.11 42.72 -10.48
CA GLY A 4 21.80 42.20 -11.80
C GLY A 4 20.40 41.60 -11.83
N SER A 5 19.55 42.13 -12.70
CA SER A 5 18.23 41.59 -13.00
C SER A 5 18.36 40.15 -13.49
N ASP A 6 17.77 39.22 -12.75
CA ASP A 6 17.72 37.78 -13.05
C ASP A 6 17.03 37.58 -14.44
N PRO A 7 17.70 36.98 -15.45
CA PRO A 7 17.29 37.07 -16.86
C PRO A 7 15.92 36.43 -17.19
N VAL A 8 15.38 35.59 -16.29
CA VAL A 8 14.10 34.90 -16.48
C VAL A 8 12.90 35.79 -16.09
N LEU A 9 12.95 36.49 -14.95
CA LEU A 9 11.89 37.45 -14.57
C LEU A 9 11.84 38.68 -15.48
N ALA A 10 12.97 39.07 -16.08
CA ALA A 10 12.98 40.10 -17.10
C ALA A 10 12.14 39.71 -18.34
N ARG A 11 12.03 38.40 -18.62
CA ARG A 11 11.32 37.81 -19.76
C ARG A 11 9.87 37.42 -19.44
N VAL A 12 9.53 36.98 -18.22
CA VAL A 12 8.18 36.53 -17.84
C VAL A 12 7.49 37.58 -16.97
N ARG A 13 6.54 38.33 -17.55
CA ARG A 13 5.84 39.45 -16.87
C ARG A 13 4.32 39.27 -16.77
N ASP A 14 3.76 38.47 -17.67
CA ASP A 14 2.33 38.24 -17.83
C ASP A 14 2.07 36.83 -18.40
N ALA A 15 0.80 36.48 -18.59
CA ALA A 15 0.43 35.16 -19.14
C ALA A 15 1.01 34.91 -20.54
N THR A 16 1.12 35.93 -21.39
CA THR A 16 1.56 35.78 -22.79
C THR A 16 3.05 35.48 -22.87
N SER A 17 3.86 36.29 -22.20
CA SER A 17 5.31 36.08 -22.07
C SER A 17 5.63 34.76 -21.35
N CYS A 18 4.81 34.36 -20.36
CA CYS A 18 4.92 33.05 -19.74
C CYS A 18 4.67 31.90 -20.73
N ARG A 19 3.62 31.97 -21.55
CA ARG A 19 3.34 30.95 -22.57
C ARG A 19 4.47 30.81 -23.59
N GLN A 20 5.03 31.93 -24.05
CA GLN A 20 6.17 31.92 -24.96
C GLN A 20 7.38 31.22 -24.33
N TRP A 21 7.73 31.61 -23.10
CA TRP A 21 8.83 30.97 -22.36
C TRP A 21 8.60 29.46 -22.15
N LEU A 22 7.39 29.04 -21.78
CA LEU A 22 7.04 27.62 -21.62
C LEU A 22 7.14 26.82 -22.94
N GLY A 23 6.86 27.48 -24.08
CA GLY A 23 7.00 26.91 -25.42
C GLY A 23 8.46 26.67 -25.84
N GLU A 24 9.39 27.46 -25.31
CA GLU A 24 10.83 27.34 -25.57
C GLU A 24 11.52 26.27 -24.71
N LEU A 25 10.88 25.79 -23.64
CA LEU A 25 11.48 24.81 -22.74
C LEU A 25 11.74 23.45 -23.43
N PRO A 26 12.75 22.68 -22.98
CA PRO A 26 12.98 21.32 -23.45
C PRO A 26 11.75 20.41 -23.32
N ALA A 27 11.67 19.40 -24.18
CA ALA A 27 10.58 18.41 -24.15
C ALA A 27 10.71 17.42 -22.97
N GLY A 28 11.92 17.25 -22.43
CA GLY A 28 12.18 16.36 -21.30
C GLY A 28 11.48 16.82 -20.02
N ALA A 29 10.79 15.89 -19.36
CA ALA A 29 9.90 16.21 -18.25
C ALA A 29 10.67 16.68 -17.00
N ALA A 30 11.86 16.12 -16.75
CA ALA A 30 12.70 16.49 -15.61
C ALA A 30 13.31 17.89 -15.80
N GLU A 31 13.89 18.19 -16.97
CA GLU A 31 14.46 19.51 -17.25
C GLU A 31 13.37 20.59 -17.24
N ARG A 32 12.19 20.29 -17.79
CA ARG A 32 11.05 21.19 -17.78
C ARG A 32 10.57 21.49 -16.36
N LEU A 33 10.46 20.48 -15.48
CA LEU A 33 10.08 20.69 -14.08
C LEU A 33 11.14 21.48 -13.30
N SER A 34 12.42 21.24 -13.57
CA SER A 34 13.51 22.02 -12.98
C SER A 34 13.42 23.51 -13.36
N ALA A 35 13.22 23.81 -14.65
CA ALA A 35 13.06 25.18 -15.13
C ALA A 35 11.81 25.87 -14.55
N ILE A 36 10.68 25.16 -14.50
CA ILE A 36 9.44 25.63 -13.85
C ILE A 36 9.69 25.89 -12.36
N GLY A 37 10.43 25.02 -11.67
CA GLY A 37 10.83 25.21 -10.27
C GLY A 37 11.61 26.51 -10.06
N GLY A 38 12.57 26.81 -10.95
CA GLY A 38 13.32 28.06 -10.93
C GLY A 38 12.43 29.30 -11.06
N LEU A 39 11.48 29.29 -12.01
CA LEU A 39 10.51 30.38 -12.16
C LEU A 39 9.63 30.53 -10.91
N MET A 40 9.10 29.43 -10.36
CA MET A 40 8.27 29.48 -9.15
C MET A 40 9.03 30.04 -7.94
N ALA A 41 10.30 29.67 -7.76
CA ALA A 41 11.16 30.21 -6.70
C ALA A 41 11.38 31.72 -6.85
N GLN A 42 11.49 32.21 -8.08
CA GLN A 42 11.56 33.63 -8.38
C GLN A 42 10.23 34.34 -8.10
N LEU A 43 9.11 33.77 -8.55
CA LEU A 43 7.78 34.29 -8.28
C LEU A 43 7.48 34.33 -6.77
N ALA A 44 8.04 33.42 -5.97
CA ALA A 44 7.87 33.38 -4.51
C ALA A 44 8.46 34.60 -3.79
N ARG A 45 9.36 35.35 -4.43
CA ARG A 45 9.84 36.63 -3.91
C ARG A 45 8.69 37.65 -3.82
N PRO A 46 8.69 38.54 -2.83
CA PRO A 46 7.70 39.60 -2.72
C PRO A 46 7.87 40.63 -3.84
N GLY A 47 6.78 41.32 -4.22
CA GLY A 47 6.81 42.45 -5.17
C GLY A 47 6.04 42.24 -6.47
N ILE A 48 5.50 41.05 -6.73
CA ILE A 48 4.61 40.81 -7.87
C ILE A 48 3.16 41.05 -7.43
N GLU A 49 2.45 41.84 -8.23
CA GLU A 49 1.03 42.11 -8.03
C GLU A 49 0.18 40.82 -8.11
N PRO A 50 -0.90 40.69 -7.32
CA PRO A 50 -1.64 39.42 -7.20
C PRO A 50 -2.28 38.93 -8.50
N ASP A 51 -2.78 39.84 -9.32
CA ASP A 51 -3.42 39.51 -10.60
C ASP A 51 -2.42 38.96 -11.64
N PRO A 52 -1.32 39.68 -11.97
CA PRO A 52 -0.25 39.12 -12.81
C PRO A 52 0.33 37.82 -12.27
N LEU A 53 0.50 37.72 -10.94
CA LEU A 53 0.96 36.49 -10.30
C LEU A 53 0.02 35.33 -10.63
N PHE A 54 -1.29 35.48 -10.42
CA PHE A 54 -2.26 34.44 -10.71
C PHE A 54 -2.27 34.06 -12.20
N GLU A 55 -2.25 35.04 -13.09
CA GLU A 55 -2.26 34.82 -14.54
C GLU A 55 -1.04 34.03 -15.02
N VAL A 56 0.16 34.34 -14.50
CA VAL A 56 1.39 33.58 -14.79
C VAL A 56 1.31 32.17 -14.20
N LEU A 57 0.86 32.04 -12.95
CA LEU A 57 0.74 30.74 -12.28
C LEU A 57 -0.21 29.79 -13.00
N GLU A 58 -1.32 30.27 -13.57
CA GLU A 58 -2.23 29.42 -14.33
C GLU A 58 -1.56 28.81 -15.57
N GLN A 59 -0.71 29.56 -16.26
CA GLN A 59 0.04 29.02 -17.41
C GLN A 59 1.08 27.99 -16.96
N VAL A 60 1.81 28.29 -15.88
CA VAL A 60 2.81 27.38 -15.31
C VAL A 60 2.18 26.07 -14.83
N ARG A 61 1.02 26.14 -14.16
CA ARG A 61 0.32 24.98 -13.60
C ARG A 61 -0.02 23.94 -14.67
N ILE A 62 -0.50 24.37 -15.83
CA ILE A 62 -0.91 23.47 -16.92
C ILE A 62 0.28 22.61 -17.37
N GLU A 63 1.42 23.25 -17.64
CA GLU A 63 2.63 22.56 -18.09
C GLU A 63 3.31 21.76 -16.97
N GLN A 64 3.28 22.27 -15.74
CA GLN A 64 3.76 21.56 -14.56
C GLN A 64 3.02 20.23 -14.38
N VAL A 65 1.69 20.24 -14.38
CA VAL A 65 0.87 19.03 -14.21
C VAL A 65 1.16 18.01 -15.31
N ARG A 66 1.18 18.45 -16.58
CA ARG A 66 1.51 17.57 -17.72
C ARG A 66 2.91 16.95 -17.60
N ALA A 67 3.88 17.73 -17.13
CA ALA A 67 5.24 17.24 -16.93
C ALA A 67 5.33 16.24 -15.78
N ILE A 68 4.67 16.49 -14.64
CA ILE A 68 4.59 15.54 -13.51
C ILE A 68 3.96 14.23 -13.95
N ASP A 69 2.80 14.27 -14.63
CA ASP A 69 2.09 13.07 -15.07
C ASP A 69 2.98 12.22 -16.01
N ARG A 70 3.66 12.85 -16.96
CA ARG A 70 4.61 12.14 -17.85
C ARG A 70 5.81 11.58 -17.12
N TRP A 71 6.34 12.30 -16.13
CA TRP A 71 7.54 11.91 -15.40
C TRP A 71 7.30 10.76 -14.43
N LEU A 72 6.12 10.71 -13.81
CA LEU A 72 5.74 9.70 -12.82
C LEU A 72 5.00 8.49 -13.42
N ALA A 73 4.45 8.59 -14.64
CA ALA A 73 3.75 7.49 -15.30
C ALA A 73 4.51 6.14 -15.27
N PRO A 74 5.84 6.08 -15.49
CA PRO A 74 6.58 4.82 -15.42
C PRO A 74 6.66 4.19 -14.02
N LEU A 75 6.41 4.96 -12.95
CA LEU A 75 6.50 4.52 -11.56
C LEU A 75 5.21 3.88 -11.02
N VAL A 76 4.06 4.13 -11.66
CA VAL A 76 2.74 3.67 -11.17
C VAL A 76 2.67 2.14 -11.07
N VAL A 77 3.30 1.43 -12.01
CA VAL A 77 3.35 -0.05 -12.03
C VAL A 77 4.58 -0.61 -11.31
N ARG A 78 5.49 0.26 -10.83
CA ARG A 78 6.69 -0.20 -10.14
C ARG A 78 6.31 -0.78 -8.78
N PRO A 79 6.83 -1.96 -8.45
CA PRO A 79 6.63 -2.51 -7.13
C PRO A 79 7.29 -1.61 -6.06
N VAL A 80 6.80 -1.68 -4.83
CA VAL A 80 7.36 -0.94 -3.68
C VAL A 80 8.24 -1.88 -2.83
N PRO A 81 9.21 -1.38 -2.04
CA PRO A 81 9.59 0.03 -1.92
C PRO A 81 10.29 0.51 -3.20
N TYR A 82 10.27 1.82 -3.40
CA TYR A 82 10.98 2.48 -4.48
C TYR A 82 12.48 2.49 -4.20
N ALA A 83 13.28 2.39 -5.27
CA ALA A 83 14.68 2.72 -5.20
C ALA A 83 14.85 4.24 -4.94
N GLU A 84 16.01 4.65 -4.44
CA GLU A 84 16.31 6.04 -4.11
C GLU A 84 16.01 7.00 -5.29
N SER A 85 16.50 6.69 -6.49
CA SER A 85 16.22 7.49 -7.70
C SER A 85 14.75 7.53 -8.13
N GLU A 86 13.94 6.50 -7.78
CA GLU A 86 12.50 6.50 -8.05
C GLU A 86 11.78 7.37 -7.02
N TRP A 87 12.22 7.34 -5.76
CA TRP A 87 11.72 8.18 -4.69
C TRP A 87 12.03 9.66 -4.93
N GLU A 88 13.26 9.99 -5.33
CA GLU A 88 13.67 11.36 -5.65
C GLU A 88 12.77 12.03 -6.71
N ARG A 89 12.31 11.25 -7.70
CA ARG A 89 11.35 11.73 -8.71
C ARG A 89 10.00 12.09 -8.08
N LEU A 90 9.48 11.22 -7.22
CA LEU A 90 8.24 11.46 -6.49
C LEU A 90 8.37 12.68 -5.56
N ALA A 91 9.44 12.74 -4.76
CA ALA A 91 9.73 13.84 -3.85
C ALA A 91 9.84 15.19 -4.59
N SER A 92 10.52 15.21 -5.73
CA SER A 92 10.64 16.40 -6.59
C SER A 92 9.29 16.87 -7.13
N ALA A 93 8.43 15.94 -7.57
CA ALA A 93 7.08 16.28 -8.02
C ALA A 93 6.21 16.83 -6.87
N LEU A 94 6.28 16.24 -5.69
CA LEU A 94 5.57 16.71 -4.50
C LEU A 94 6.04 18.10 -4.07
N SER A 95 7.35 18.35 -4.05
CA SER A 95 7.94 19.66 -3.77
C SER A 95 7.45 20.72 -4.77
N SER A 96 7.44 20.38 -6.06
CA SER A 96 6.94 21.25 -7.13
C SER A 96 5.46 21.63 -6.92
N LEU A 97 4.61 20.67 -6.57
CA LEU A 97 3.18 20.94 -6.29
C LEU A 97 2.98 21.76 -5.02
N ARG A 98 3.78 21.55 -3.98
CA ARG A 98 3.73 22.35 -2.74
C ARG A 98 4.08 23.82 -3.01
N ALA A 99 5.12 24.07 -3.81
CA ALA A 99 5.48 25.42 -4.23
C ALA A 99 4.33 26.10 -5.00
N SER A 100 3.71 25.39 -5.95
CA SER A 100 2.54 25.88 -6.71
C SER A 100 1.36 26.20 -5.79
N ARG A 101 1.00 25.28 -4.88
CA ARG A 101 -0.05 25.47 -3.87
C ARG A 101 0.19 26.73 -3.03
N ASP A 102 1.40 26.92 -2.53
CA ASP A 102 1.71 28.03 -1.63
C ASP A 102 1.71 29.38 -2.35
N LEU A 103 2.11 29.41 -3.62
CA LEU A 103 1.98 30.59 -4.49
C LEU A 103 0.52 30.94 -4.77
N PHE A 104 -0.34 29.95 -5.04
CA PHE A 104 -1.78 30.18 -5.21
C PHE A 104 -2.46 30.64 -3.91
N LYS A 105 -2.07 30.09 -2.76
CA LYS A 105 -2.52 30.59 -1.43
C LYS A 105 -2.13 32.04 -1.23
N ARG A 106 -0.90 32.42 -1.59
CA ARG A 106 -0.42 33.82 -1.52
C ARG A 106 -1.25 34.73 -2.42
N ALA A 107 -1.49 34.33 -3.66
CA ALA A 107 -2.34 35.08 -4.59
C ALA A 107 -3.76 35.26 -4.02
N TYR A 108 -4.37 34.18 -3.52
CA TYR A 108 -5.68 34.23 -2.85
C TYR A 108 -5.69 35.23 -1.69
N SER A 109 -4.77 35.11 -0.73
CA SER A 109 -4.72 35.99 0.43
C SER A 109 -4.54 37.46 0.05
N ALA A 110 -3.71 37.76 -0.95
CA ALA A 110 -3.47 39.12 -1.41
C ALA A 110 -4.68 39.70 -2.16
N MET A 111 -5.37 38.91 -2.98
CA MET A 111 -6.60 39.32 -3.67
C MET A 111 -7.76 39.51 -2.68
N LEU A 112 -7.90 38.60 -1.71
CA LEU A 112 -8.90 38.72 -0.65
C LEU A 112 -8.68 39.98 0.19
N GLY A 113 -7.43 40.32 0.55
CA GLY A 113 -7.13 41.54 1.28
C GLY A 113 -7.48 42.84 0.54
N ARG A 114 -7.49 42.82 -0.80
CA ARG A 114 -7.90 43.97 -1.64
C ARG A 114 -9.40 44.06 -1.86
N HIS A 115 -10.10 42.92 -1.80
CA HIS A 115 -11.53 42.79 -2.08
C HIS A 115 -12.37 42.43 -0.84
N GLY A 116 -11.78 42.45 0.36
CA GLY A 116 -12.38 42.00 1.62
C GLY A 116 -13.50 42.89 2.16
N ASP A 117 -13.71 44.06 1.55
CA ASP A 117 -14.80 45.00 1.85
C ASP A 117 -16.08 44.71 1.03
N ASP A 118 -16.20 43.52 0.42
CA ASP A 118 -17.40 43.13 -0.33
C ASP A 118 -18.58 42.88 0.63
N THR A 119 -19.28 43.97 0.95
CA THR A 119 -20.47 44.08 1.84
C THR A 119 -21.68 43.22 1.42
N ARG A 120 -21.57 42.44 0.35
CA ARG A 120 -22.64 41.56 -0.18
C ARG A 120 -22.55 40.11 0.30
N SER A 121 -21.47 39.70 0.98
CA SER A 121 -21.38 38.35 1.52
C SER A 121 -22.06 38.26 2.90
N ILE A 122 -23.01 37.33 3.06
CA ILE A 122 -23.73 37.08 4.32
C ILE A 122 -22.80 36.42 5.37
N ILE A 123 -21.69 35.81 4.94
CA ILE A 123 -20.71 35.13 5.79
C ILE A 123 -19.45 36.00 5.91
N PRO A 124 -19.03 36.43 7.11
CA PRO A 124 -17.79 37.20 7.28
C PRO A 124 -16.57 36.51 6.64
N GLY A 125 -15.89 37.19 5.72
CA GLY A 125 -14.73 36.67 4.99
C GLY A 125 -15.07 35.74 3.81
N ALA A 126 -16.32 35.69 3.37
CA ALA A 126 -16.72 35.07 2.11
C ALA A 126 -16.56 36.03 0.92
N THR A 127 -16.27 35.49 -0.25
CA THR A 127 -16.28 36.25 -1.51
C THR A 127 -17.08 35.49 -2.57
N ASN A 128 -17.85 36.23 -3.36
CA ASN A 128 -18.63 35.70 -4.49
C ASN A 128 -17.95 36.02 -5.83
N ALA A 129 -16.79 36.66 -5.82
CA ALA A 129 -16.04 36.96 -7.02
C ALA A 129 -15.23 35.74 -7.46
N LEU A 130 -15.61 35.13 -8.59
CA LEU A 130 -14.90 33.97 -9.15
C LEU A 130 -13.40 34.24 -9.30
N ARG A 131 -13.02 35.44 -9.73
CA ARG A 131 -11.62 35.87 -9.87
C ARG A 131 -10.82 35.74 -8.57
N VAL A 132 -11.43 36.02 -7.41
CA VAL A 132 -10.80 35.88 -6.09
C VAL A 132 -10.83 34.43 -5.61
N ALA A 133 -11.90 33.68 -5.90
CA ALA A 133 -12.02 32.27 -5.49
C ALA A 133 -11.15 31.31 -6.32
N MET A 134 -10.84 31.62 -7.57
CA MET A 134 -10.07 30.76 -8.47
C MET A 134 -8.68 30.38 -7.93
N PRO A 135 -7.83 31.30 -7.43
CA PRO A 135 -6.57 30.94 -6.79
C PRO A 135 -6.74 29.94 -5.63
N LEU A 136 -7.79 30.07 -4.81
CA LEU A 136 -8.08 29.13 -3.74
C LEU A 136 -8.47 27.75 -4.28
N ALA A 137 -9.28 27.69 -5.33
CA ALA A 137 -9.63 26.44 -6.00
C ALA A 137 -8.40 25.75 -6.62
N ARG A 138 -7.43 26.52 -7.14
CA ARG A 138 -6.16 25.99 -7.67
C ARG A 138 -5.20 25.54 -6.58
N ALA A 139 -5.17 26.21 -5.43
CA ALA A 139 -4.46 25.71 -4.26
C ALA A 139 -5.06 24.38 -3.77
N LEU A 140 -6.39 24.26 -3.76
CA LEU A 140 -7.08 23.01 -3.43
C LEU A 140 -6.78 21.91 -4.46
N ASP A 141 -6.76 22.21 -5.76
CA ASP A 141 -6.36 21.27 -6.82
C ASP A 141 -4.93 20.76 -6.59
N ALA A 142 -3.98 21.66 -6.33
CA ALA A 142 -2.60 21.28 -6.04
C ALA A 142 -2.48 20.38 -4.79
N GLN A 143 -3.22 20.69 -3.71
CA GLN A 143 -3.23 19.85 -2.51
C GLN A 143 -3.90 18.49 -2.74
N ALA A 144 -5.01 18.45 -3.49
CA ALA A 144 -5.66 17.20 -3.89
C ALA A 144 -4.73 16.33 -4.75
N ARG A 145 -3.91 16.93 -5.63
CA ARG A 145 -2.87 16.23 -6.40
C ARG A 145 -1.77 15.67 -5.52
N ILE A 146 -1.30 16.41 -4.52
CA ILE A 146 -0.30 15.93 -3.56
C ILE A 146 -0.79 14.65 -2.89
N VAL A 147 -1.97 14.71 -2.26
CA VAL A 147 -2.54 13.55 -1.53
C VAL A 147 -2.85 12.39 -2.47
N SER A 148 -3.47 12.65 -3.63
CA SER A 148 -3.77 11.58 -4.60
C SER A 148 -2.53 10.98 -5.25
N LEU A 149 -1.44 11.73 -5.45
CA LEU A 149 -0.15 11.17 -5.90
C LEU A 149 0.42 10.24 -4.85
N LEU A 150 0.48 10.66 -3.58
CA LEU A 150 0.95 9.81 -2.47
C LEU A 150 0.17 8.49 -2.46
N LEU A 151 -1.16 8.54 -2.49
CA LEU A 151 -2.02 7.35 -2.48
C LEU A 151 -1.81 6.46 -3.72
N ARG A 152 -1.71 7.03 -4.93
CA ARG A 152 -1.47 6.27 -6.17
C ARG A 152 -0.10 5.58 -6.18
N HIS A 153 0.90 6.18 -5.56
CA HIS A 153 2.24 5.61 -5.39
C HIS A 153 2.38 4.76 -4.11
N ARG A 154 1.25 4.41 -3.47
CA ARG A 154 1.17 3.63 -2.22
C ARG A 154 2.08 4.21 -1.13
N CYS A 155 2.13 5.53 -1.03
CA CYS A 155 2.83 6.26 0.01
C CYS A 155 1.80 6.85 0.97
N ALA A 156 1.99 6.60 2.27
CA ALA A 156 1.09 7.09 3.31
C ALA A 156 1.12 8.62 3.34
N PRO A 157 -0.02 9.33 3.13
CA PRO A 157 -0.06 10.77 3.33
C PRO A 157 0.12 11.12 4.81
N LEU A 158 0.92 12.14 5.10
CA LEU A 158 1.15 12.59 6.47
C LEU A 158 -0.01 13.44 6.99
N ALA A 159 -0.08 13.59 8.31
CA ALA A 159 -1.09 14.45 8.95
C ALA A 159 -1.13 15.86 8.35
N ALA A 160 0.04 16.47 8.13
CA ALA A 160 0.15 17.80 7.52
C ALA A 160 -0.46 17.89 6.10
N ASP A 161 -0.42 16.80 5.31
CA ASP A 161 -1.03 16.78 3.98
C ASP A 161 -2.57 16.72 4.08
N TRP A 162 -3.11 15.96 5.05
CA TRP A 162 -4.54 15.92 5.33
C TRP A 162 -5.07 17.23 5.91
N ASP A 163 -4.37 17.81 6.88
CA ASP A 163 -4.76 19.09 7.50
C ASP A 163 -4.79 20.22 6.47
N ALA A 164 -3.77 20.31 5.60
CA ALA A 164 -3.75 21.28 4.52
C ALA A 164 -4.93 21.11 3.55
N LEU A 165 -5.33 19.87 3.24
CA LEU A 165 -6.49 19.57 2.40
C LEU A 165 -7.79 20.02 3.07
N CYS A 166 -7.98 19.70 4.35
CA CYS A 166 -9.14 20.08 5.15
C CYS A 166 -9.26 21.60 5.30
N VAL A 167 -8.15 22.31 5.57
CA VAL A 167 -8.12 23.77 5.68
C VAL A 167 -8.57 24.43 4.37
N LEU A 168 -7.99 24.03 3.24
CA LEU A 168 -8.36 24.61 1.93
C LEU A 168 -9.82 24.33 1.58
N ALA A 169 -10.33 23.13 1.87
CA ALA A 169 -11.73 22.79 1.64
C ALA A 169 -12.70 23.57 2.55
N ARG A 170 -12.32 23.85 3.80
CA ARG A 170 -13.10 24.74 4.69
C ARG A 170 -13.15 26.17 4.16
N HIS A 171 -12.04 26.69 3.61
CA HIS A 171 -12.06 28.00 2.97
C HIS A 171 -12.93 28.00 1.70
N MET A 172 -12.85 26.98 0.85
CA MET A 172 -13.71 26.90 -0.35
C MET A 172 -15.20 26.83 0.00
N ARG A 173 -15.58 26.18 1.10
CA ARG A 173 -16.97 26.15 1.61
C ARG A 173 -17.52 27.52 2.00
N ARG A 174 -16.64 28.50 2.28
CA ARG A 174 -17.06 29.88 2.55
C ARG A 174 -17.36 30.66 1.26
N THR A 175 -17.15 30.06 0.09
CA THR A 175 -17.45 30.66 -1.23
C THR A 175 -18.71 30.02 -1.82
N THR A 176 -19.33 30.66 -2.82
CA THR A 176 -20.45 30.07 -3.58
C THR A 176 -20.02 29.01 -4.60
N PHE A 177 -18.71 28.84 -4.83
CA PHE A 177 -18.15 28.03 -5.92
C PHE A 177 -17.87 26.57 -5.56
N GLN A 178 -18.45 26.05 -4.46
CA GLN A 178 -18.17 24.68 -4.01
C GLN A 178 -18.59 23.63 -5.05
N ASP A 179 -19.73 23.86 -5.70
CA ASP A 179 -20.38 22.92 -6.62
C ASP A 179 -20.36 23.39 -8.07
N GLU A 180 -19.87 24.59 -8.31
CA GLU A 180 -19.73 25.12 -9.66
C GLU A 180 -18.64 24.35 -10.41
N THR A 181 -18.93 24.06 -11.68
CA THR A 181 -17.95 23.43 -12.57
C THR A 181 -16.98 24.49 -13.04
N LEU A 182 -15.72 24.36 -12.63
CA LEU A 182 -14.65 25.28 -12.98
C LEU A 182 -14.01 24.87 -14.30
N LEU A 183 -13.66 25.86 -15.12
CA LEU A 183 -12.92 25.63 -16.36
C LEU A 183 -11.47 25.24 -16.02
N ASP A 184 -11.01 24.12 -16.59
CA ASP A 184 -9.64 23.64 -16.45
C ASP A 184 -9.24 22.79 -17.66
N GLU A 185 -8.06 23.06 -18.20
CA GLU A 185 -7.45 22.31 -19.29
C GLU A 185 -6.88 20.97 -18.84
N VAL A 186 -6.51 20.85 -17.56
CA VAL A 186 -5.87 19.66 -16.99
C VAL A 186 -6.63 19.15 -15.76
N PRO A 187 -7.95 18.88 -15.85
CA PRO A 187 -8.78 18.59 -14.69
C PRO A 187 -8.36 17.27 -14.01
N LEU A 188 -8.15 17.30 -12.69
CA LEU A 188 -7.91 16.10 -11.88
C LEU A 188 -9.14 15.18 -11.83
N VAL A 189 -10.33 15.78 -11.78
CA VAL A 189 -11.64 15.10 -11.63
C VAL A 189 -12.63 15.65 -12.66
N LYS A 190 -13.62 14.84 -13.06
CA LYS A 190 -14.64 15.24 -14.05
C LYS A 190 -16.06 14.95 -13.54
N PRO A 191 -16.94 15.97 -13.38
CA PRO A 191 -16.67 17.41 -13.56
C PRO A 191 -15.71 17.97 -12.51
N MET A 192 -15.02 19.07 -12.83
CA MET A 192 -14.12 19.74 -11.91
C MET A 192 -14.90 20.69 -10.99
N THR A 193 -15.22 20.23 -9.79
CA THR A 193 -15.80 21.08 -8.73
C THR A 193 -14.90 21.04 -7.49
N ALA A 194 -14.95 22.08 -6.65
CA ALA A 194 -14.15 22.10 -5.42
C ALA A 194 -14.53 20.95 -4.47
N ARG A 195 -15.82 20.58 -4.41
CA ARG A 195 -16.27 19.36 -3.74
C ARG A 195 -15.56 18.13 -4.28
N ALA A 196 -15.53 17.94 -5.59
CA ALA A 196 -14.93 16.76 -6.20
C ALA A 196 -13.41 16.69 -5.93
N LEU A 197 -12.71 17.83 -5.95
CA LEU A 197 -11.28 17.91 -5.61
C LEU A 197 -11.00 17.46 -4.18
N PHE A 198 -11.86 17.82 -3.23
CA PHE A 198 -11.71 17.38 -1.84
C PHE A 198 -12.07 15.90 -1.62
N VAL A 199 -13.16 15.44 -2.25
CA VAL A 199 -13.68 14.08 -2.02
C VAL A 199 -12.85 13.01 -2.73
N TYR A 200 -12.27 13.32 -3.89
CA TYR A 200 -11.53 12.34 -4.67
C TYR A 200 -10.36 11.66 -3.91
N PRO A 201 -9.44 12.38 -3.24
CA PRO A 201 -8.39 11.75 -2.45
C PRO A 201 -8.93 10.83 -1.33
N LEU A 202 -10.05 11.19 -0.72
CA LEU A 202 -10.70 10.40 0.33
C LEU A 202 -11.35 9.11 -0.22
N LEU A 203 -11.92 9.17 -1.44
CA LEU A 203 -12.35 7.95 -2.14
C LEU A 203 -11.18 7.02 -2.47
N LEU A 204 -10.01 7.57 -2.83
CA LEU A 204 -8.79 6.78 -3.02
C LEU A 204 -8.31 6.14 -1.71
N GLN A 205 -8.36 6.87 -0.59
CA GLN A 205 -8.02 6.34 0.73
C GLN A 205 -8.92 5.16 1.09
N ALA A 206 -10.25 5.32 0.97
CA ALA A 206 -11.21 4.24 1.24
C ALA A 206 -11.05 3.05 0.27
N ALA A 207 -10.62 3.33 -0.96
CA ALA A 207 -10.36 2.29 -1.96
C ALA A 207 -9.20 1.35 -1.56
N ALA A 208 -8.33 1.72 -0.62
CA ALA A 208 -7.22 0.88 -0.13
C ALA A 208 -6.33 0.38 -1.28
N LEU A 209 -5.82 1.30 -2.11
CA LEU A 209 -4.88 1.00 -3.20
C LEU A 209 -3.63 0.17 -2.78
N PRO A 210 -3.10 0.32 -1.55
CA PRO A 210 -2.05 -0.56 -1.03
C PRO A 210 -2.39 -2.06 -1.05
N SER A 211 -3.67 -2.42 -1.04
CA SER A 211 -4.17 -3.80 -1.06
C SER A 211 -4.54 -4.33 -2.45
N ARG A 212 -4.28 -3.55 -3.50
CA ARG A 212 -4.77 -3.84 -4.86
C ARG A 212 -3.64 -4.06 -5.83
N VAL A 213 -3.86 -4.96 -6.79
CA VAL A 213 -2.99 -5.10 -7.95
C VAL A 213 -3.14 -3.88 -8.89
N PRO A 214 -2.15 -3.55 -9.74
CA PRO A 214 -2.15 -2.32 -10.53
C PRO A 214 -3.42 -2.09 -11.35
N ALA A 215 -3.94 -3.13 -12.01
CA ALA A 215 -5.15 -3.05 -12.83
C ALA A 215 -6.41 -2.67 -12.03
N GLU A 216 -6.53 -3.16 -10.79
CA GLU A 216 -7.61 -2.80 -9.88
C GLU A 216 -7.46 -1.36 -9.35
N SER A 217 -6.21 -0.97 -9.02
CA SER A 217 -5.91 0.39 -8.59
C SER A 217 -6.26 1.43 -9.65
N ASP A 218 -5.86 1.20 -10.91
CA ASP A 218 -6.17 2.09 -12.04
C ASP A 218 -7.68 2.19 -12.30
N PHE A 219 -8.41 1.10 -12.06
CA PHE A 219 -9.85 1.12 -12.18
C PHE A 219 -10.50 1.90 -11.04
N ALA A 220 -10.10 1.65 -9.79
CA ALA A 220 -10.61 2.36 -8.62
C ALA A 220 -10.35 3.86 -8.73
N ASP A 221 -9.16 4.26 -9.18
CA ASP A 221 -8.78 5.65 -9.44
C ASP A 221 -9.71 6.33 -10.45
N ARG A 222 -9.84 5.74 -11.65
CA ARG A 222 -10.75 6.27 -12.69
C ARG A 222 -12.20 6.30 -12.27
N LEU A 223 -12.63 5.37 -11.40
CA LEU A 223 -14.00 5.32 -10.91
C LEU A 223 -14.23 6.43 -9.88
N ALA A 224 -13.30 6.60 -8.93
CA ALA A 224 -13.32 7.66 -7.91
C ALA A 224 -13.35 9.06 -8.54
N SER A 225 -12.48 9.35 -9.52
CA SER A 225 -12.41 10.67 -10.16
C SER A 225 -13.70 11.08 -10.89
N ARG A 226 -14.51 10.10 -11.32
CA ARG A 226 -15.80 10.33 -11.98
C ARG A 226 -17.00 10.31 -11.02
N LEU A 227 -16.82 9.90 -9.78
CA LEU A 227 -17.89 9.79 -8.78
C LEU A 227 -17.75 10.82 -7.65
N ALA A 228 -16.57 11.40 -7.46
CA ALA A 228 -16.29 12.36 -6.38
C ALA A 228 -17.30 13.52 -6.31
N ALA A 229 -17.74 14.05 -7.45
CA ALA A 229 -18.73 15.13 -7.50
C ALA A 229 -20.11 14.75 -6.95
N LYS A 230 -20.41 13.46 -6.79
CA LYS A 230 -21.72 12.94 -6.34
C LYS A 230 -21.79 12.71 -4.84
N VAL A 231 -20.70 12.91 -4.12
CA VAL A 231 -20.57 12.58 -2.70
C VAL A 231 -20.56 13.87 -1.89
N GLY A 232 -21.49 13.99 -0.95
CA GLY A 232 -21.46 15.06 0.04
C GLY A 232 -20.40 14.77 1.10
N TYR A 233 -19.96 15.80 1.82
CA TYR A 233 -19.04 15.61 2.94
C TYR A 233 -19.37 16.56 4.10
N ARG A 234 -18.81 16.28 5.28
CA ARG A 234 -18.74 17.19 6.44
C ARG A 234 -17.35 17.07 7.03
N ILE A 235 -16.75 18.20 7.41
CA ILE A 235 -15.46 18.24 8.09
C ILE A 235 -15.76 18.55 9.55
N ASP A 236 -15.40 17.63 10.42
CA ASP A 236 -15.56 17.74 11.86
C ASP A 236 -14.21 18.09 12.49
N HIS A 237 -14.25 18.82 13.60
CA HIS A 237 -13.06 19.15 14.37
C HIS A 237 -12.85 18.12 15.49
N GLY A 238 -11.68 17.53 15.54
CA GLY A 238 -11.33 16.51 16.52
C GLY A 238 -11.84 15.12 16.15
N ALA A 239 -12.39 14.41 17.14
CA ALA A 239 -12.81 13.02 17.00
C ALA A 239 -13.95 12.84 15.97
N PRO A 240 -13.97 11.70 15.25
CA PRO A 240 -15.02 11.40 14.28
C PRO A 240 -16.39 11.25 14.96
N GLU A 241 -17.40 11.91 14.41
CA GLU A 241 -18.80 11.67 14.78
C GLU A 241 -19.38 10.46 14.03
N ASP A 242 -20.43 9.86 14.61
CA ASP A 242 -21.19 8.80 13.96
C ASP A 242 -21.82 9.27 12.64
N ASN A 243 -21.88 8.36 11.67
CA ASN A 243 -22.43 8.64 10.35
C ASN A 243 -23.12 7.41 9.74
N PRO A 244 -24.46 7.40 9.61
CA PRO A 244 -25.17 6.31 8.96
C PRO A 244 -25.17 6.42 7.43
N TYR A 245 -24.78 7.57 6.86
CA TYR A 245 -24.95 7.89 5.44
C TYR A 245 -23.73 7.55 4.57
N GLY A 246 -22.67 7.02 5.17
CA GLY A 246 -21.44 6.68 4.49
C GLY A 246 -20.26 6.54 5.44
N PRO A 247 -19.05 6.37 4.90
CA PRO A 247 -17.86 6.21 5.71
C PRO A 247 -17.45 7.50 6.44
N THR A 248 -16.73 7.31 7.54
CA THR A 248 -16.09 8.37 8.31
C THR A 248 -14.57 8.17 8.28
N PHE A 249 -13.83 9.26 8.14
CA PHE A 249 -12.38 9.28 8.08
C PHE A 249 -11.84 10.05 9.28
N ALA A 250 -11.14 9.38 10.20
CA ALA A 250 -10.30 10.02 11.19
C ALA A 250 -8.93 10.28 10.56
N LEU A 251 -8.71 11.49 10.06
CA LEU A 251 -7.52 11.82 9.26
C LEU A 251 -6.35 12.25 10.15
N THR A 252 -6.64 13.12 11.10
CA THR A 252 -5.66 13.66 12.06
C THR A 252 -6.34 13.88 13.41
N PRO A 253 -5.58 14.17 14.48
CA PRO A 253 -6.18 14.57 15.76
C PRO A 253 -7.07 15.82 15.66
N GLU A 254 -6.89 16.67 14.63
CA GLU A 254 -7.65 17.91 14.46
C GLU A 254 -8.84 17.78 13.50
N HIS A 255 -8.80 16.84 12.55
CA HIS A 255 -9.76 16.76 11.46
C HIS A 255 -10.29 15.34 11.25
N ALA A 256 -11.61 15.22 11.26
CA ALA A 256 -12.34 14.07 10.77
C ALA A 256 -13.27 14.47 9.61
N VAL A 257 -13.63 13.52 8.75
CA VAL A 257 -14.51 13.76 7.60
C VAL A 257 -15.57 12.69 7.51
N ARG A 258 -16.83 13.10 7.39
CA ARG A 258 -17.97 12.20 7.13
C ARG A 258 -18.43 12.32 5.70
N PHE A 259 -18.73 11.19 5.06
CA PHE A 259 -19.31 11.16 3.72
C PHE A 259 -20.83 11.03 3.75
N ASP A 260 -21.47 11.73 2.82
CA ASP A 260 -22.87 11.48 2.45
C ASP A 260 -22.89 10.83 1.07
N ALA A 261 -23.01 9.50 1.07
CA ALA A 261 -22.76 8.65 -0.09
C ALA A 261 -24.05 8.10 -0.74
N HIS A 262 -25.23 8.60 -0.37
CA HIS A 262 -26.54 8.09 -0.83
C HIS A 262 -26.70 8.02 -2.37
N ARG A 263 -25.96 8.84 -3.13
CA ARG A 263 -26.02 8.87 -4.61
C ARG A 263 -25.09 7.86 -5.29
N LEU A 264 -24.17 7.25 -4.55
CA LEU A 264 -23.19 6.32 -5.10
C LEU A 264 -23.78 4.98 -5.52
N PRO A 265 -24.60 4.27 -4.72
CA PRO A 265 -25.12 2.95 -5.08
C PRO A 265 -25.82 2.96 -6.45
N ALA A 266 -26.77 3.88 -6.65
CA ALA A 266 -27.47 4.02 -7.94
C ALA A 266 -26.55 4.41 -9.11
N SER A 267 -25.43 5.08 -8.83
CA SER A 267 -24.44 5.44 -9.87
C SER A 267 -23.54 4.26 -10.22
N ILE A 268 -23.18 3.43 -9.24
CA ILE A 268 -22.38 2.21 -9.42
C ILE A 268 -23.23 1.16 -10.14
N ALA A 269 -24.47 0.93 -9.73
CA ALA A 269 -25.41 0.01 -10.36
C ALA A 269 -25.64 0.35 -11.85
N ARG A 270 -25.86 1.62 -12.19
CA ARG A 270 -25.98 2.06 -13.60
C ARG A 270 -24.73 1.77 -14.42
N ARG A 271 -23.54 1.94 -13.85
CA ARG A 271 -22.28 1.62 -14.55
C ARG A 271 -22.11 0.11 -14.73
N ARG A 272 -22.47 -0.69 -13.72
CA ARG A 272 -22.50 -2.16 -13.82
C ARG A 272 -23.39 -2.59 -14.98
N GLN A 273 -24.60 -2.05 -15.09
CA GLN A 273 -25.53 -2.31 -16.20
C GLN A 273 -24.97 -1.87 -17.57
N GLN A 274 -24.42 -0.66 -17.66
CA GLN A 274 -23.80 -0.15 -18.90
C GLN A 274 -22.63 -1.03 -19.37
N TRP A 275 -21.91 -1.67 -18.43
CA TRP A 275 -20.81 -2.56 -18.77
C TRP A 275 -21.30 -3.91 -19.24
N LEU A 276 -22.24 -4.53 -18.52
CA LEU A 276 -22.88 -5.77 -18.95
C LEU A 276 -23.48 -5.64 -20.36
N ALA A 277 -24.10 -4.49 -20.67
CA ALA A 277 -24.65 -4.21 -21.99
C ALA A 277 -23.58 -4.02 -23.09
N ALA A 278 -22.35 -3.60 -22.72
CA ALA A 278 -21.27 -3.34 -23.67
C ALA A 278 -20.43 -4.58 -24.03
N VAL A 279 -20.64 -5.73 -23.37
CA VAL A 279 -19.90 -6.99 -23.61
C VAL A 279 -20.20 -7.61 -25.00
N GLY A 280 -21.08 -7.01 -25.81
CA GLY A 280 -21.41 -7.46 -27.17
C GLY A 280 -21.16 -6.46 -28.31
N GLU A 281 -20.70 -5.23 -28.04
CA GLU A 281 -20.57 -4.17 -29.06
C GLU A 281 -19.13 -3.65 -29.20
N SER A 282 -18.61 -3.70 -30.43
CA SER A 282 -17.39 -3.10 -31.01
C SER A 282 -16.16 -2.84 -30.10
N PRO A 283 -14.94 -3.26 -30.52
CA PRO A 283 -13.69 -3.20 -29.74
C PRO A 283 -13.13 -1.79 -29.47
N SER A 284 -13.86 -0.71 -29.77
CA SER A 284 -13.41 0.68 -29.63
C SER A 284 -13.56 1.25 -28.20
N ARG A 285 -14.32 0.59 -27.32
CA ARG A 285 -14.31 0.88 -25.88
C ARG A 285 -13.17 0.11 -25.23
N LYS A 286 -12.03 0.79 -25.00
CA LYS A 286 -10.83 0.29 -24.30
C LYS A 286 -11.15 -0.89 -23.39
N SER A 287 -10.79 -2.11 -23.82
CA SER A 287 -11.05 -3.32 -23.05
C SER A 287 -10.48 -3.13 -21.64
N MET A 288 -11.29 -3.44 -20.65
CA MET A 288 -10.82 -3.47 -19.27
C MET A 288 -9.73 -4.53 -19.15
N PRO A 289 -8.62 -4.26 -18.43
CA PRO A 289 -7.56 -5.25 -18.22
C PRO A 289 -7.94 -6.35 -17.21
N LEU A 290 -9.19 -6.41 -16.76
CA LEU A 290 -9.69 -7.33 -15.73
C LEU A 290 -10.76 -8.24 -16.32
N ALA A 291 -10.81 -9.49 -15.83
CA ALA A 291 -11.91 -10.41 -16.11
C ALA A 291 -13.25 -9.86 -15.57
N GLU A 292 -14.36 -10.32 -16.14
CA GLU A 292 -15.71 -9.86 -15.75
C GLU A 292 -16.01 -10.12 -14.27
N SER A 293 -15.71 -11.32 -13.78
CA SER A 293 -15.91 -11.71 -12.37
C SER A 293 -15.06 -10.86 -11.41
N ALA A 294 -13.78 -10.62 -11.76
CA ALA A 294 -12.89 -9.75 -11.00
C ALA A 294 -13.39 -8.30 -10.96
N THR A 295 -13.93 -7.80 -12.08
CA THR A 295 -14.51 -6.46 -12.15
C THR A 295 -15.76 -6.33 -11.27
N HIS A 296 -16.62 -7.35 -11.26
CA HIS A 296 -17.80 -7.38 -10.40
C HIS A 296 -17.43 -7.40 -8.92
N ALA A 297 -16.50 -8.28 -8.53
CA ALA A 297 -16.01 -8.35 -7.15
C ALA A 297 -15.37 -7.03 -6.70
N LEU A 298 -14.58 -6.40 -7.58
CA LEU A 298 -13.98 -5.09 -7.33
C LEU A 298 -15.03 -4.00 -7.13
N LEU A 299 -16.07 -3.95 -7.99
CA LEU A 299 -17.15 -3.00 -7.84
C LEU A 299 -17.91 -3.16 -6.53
N GLU A 300 -18.21 -4.40 -6.14
CA GLU A 300 -18.91 -4.70 -4.90
C GLU A 300 -18.09 -4.28 -3.68
N ASP A 301 -16.79 -4.57 -3.67
CA ASP A 301 -15.88 -4.12 -2.62
C ASP A 301 -15.77 -2.59 -2.55
N LEU A 302 -15.64 -1.91 -3.70
CA LEU A 302 -15.58 -0.45 -3.76
C LEU A 302 -16.90 0.20 -3.31
N GLU A 303 -18.04 -0.35 -3.73
CA GLU A 303 -19.37 0.08 -3.28
C GLU A 303 -19.46 -0.01 -1.76
N ARG A 304 -19.15 -1.18 -1.18
CA ARG A 304 -19.13 -1.39 0.27
C ARG A 304 -18.23 -0.38 0.99
N ARG A 305 -17.01 -0.15 0.49
CA ARG A 305 -16.03 0.77 1.11
C ARG A 305 -16.43 2.24 1.03
N TRP A 306 -17.11 2.64 -0.04
CA TRP A 306 -17.49 4.04 -0.26
C TRP A 306 -18.86 4.41 0.32
N THR A 307 -19.72 3.43 0.61
CA THR A 307 -21.08 3.68 1.09
C THR A 307 -21.38 3.08 2.46
N GLY A 308 -20.59 2.12 2.92
CA GLY A 308 -20.76 1.52 4.25
C GLY A 308 -20.43 2.49 5.37
N ALA A 309 -21.19 2.43 6.47
CA ALA A 309 -20.85 3.09 7.72
C ALA A 309 -19.61 2.40 8.30
N SER A 310 -18.43 2.93 7.96
CA SER A 310 -17.12 2.38 8.33
C SER A 310 -16.21 3.50 8.77
N LEU A 311 -15.41 3.25 9.80
CA LEU A 311 -14.38 4.17 10.25
C LEU A 311 -13.04 3.82 9.57
N PHE A 312 -12.50 4.80 8.83
CA PHE A 312 -11.15 4.75 8.28
C PHE A 312 -10.25 5.62 9.13
N VAL A 313 -9.22 5.02 9.72
CA VAL A 313 -8.20 5.74 10.50
C VAL A 313 -6.98 5.92 9.60
N ALA A 314 -6.57 7.16 9.38
CA ALA A 314 -5.35 7.44 8.63
C ALA A 314 -4.11 7.09 9.48
N PRO A 315 -3.02 6.65 8.84
CA PRO A 315 -1.73 6.46 9.49
C PRO A 315 -1.33 7.66 10.38
N GLY A 316 -1.16 7.45 11.69
CA GLY A 316 -0.74 8.49 12.64
C GLY A 316 -1.87 9.31 13.29
N ALA A 317 -3.14 9.01 13.00
CA ALA A 317 -4.28 9.56 13.74
C ALA A 317 -4.47 8.92 15.13
N ALA A 318 -4.00 7.67 15.31
CA ALA A 318 -3.91 7.01 16.60
C ALA A 318 -2.53 7.29 17.23
N GLY A 319 -2.51 7.63 18.52
CA GLY A 319 -1.26 7.83 19.27
C GLY A 319 -0.36 6.60 19.18
N ALA A 320 0.94 6.83 18.95
CA ALA A 320 1.93 5.77 18.89
C ALA A 320 2.19 5.21 20.29
N ASP A 321 1.38 4.27 20.74
CA ASP A 321 1.77 3.42 21.86
C ASP A 321 2.96 2.56 21.44
N ALA A 322 3.95 2.44 22.32
CA ALA A 322 5.13 1.61 22.11
C ALA A 322 4.69 0.17 21.86
N ALA A 323 4.67 -0.21 20.59
CA ALA A 323 4.08 -1.45 20.20
C ALA A 323 5.09 -2.60 20.34
N PRO A 324 4.63 -3.80 20.72
CA PRO A 324 5.53 -4.93 20.93
C PRO A 324 6.22 -5.33 19.64
N THR A 325 7.53 -5.53 19.70
CA THR A 325 8.33 -6.04 18.57
C THR A 325 7.90 -7.47 18.22
N ALA A 326 7.82 -7.77 16.92
CA ALA A 326 7.58 -9.12 16.42
C ALA A 326 8.69 -9.52 15.43
N ARG A 327 8.79 -10.82 15.10
CA ARG A 327 9.62 -11.28 13.99
C ARG A 327 8.79 -11.69 12.78
N LEU A 328 9.21 -11.27 11.59
CA LEU A 328 8.63 -11.67 10.31
C LEU A 328 9.64 -12.46 9.49
N ARG A 329 9.18 -13.56 8.88
CA ARG A 329 9.95 -14.33 7.90
C ARG A 329 9.12 -14.53 6.65
N PHE A 330 9.68 -14.23 5.49
CA PHE A 330 8.99 -14.38 4.21
C PHE A 330 9.20 -15.79 3.63
N GLY A 331 8.13 -16.36 3.10
CA GLY A 331 8.15 -17.63 2.36
C GLY A 331 8.13 -18.89 3.23
N LEU A 332 8.57 -19.98 2.59
CA LEU A 332 8.68 -21.30 3.21
C LEU A 332 9.79 -21.33 4.27
N PRO A 333 9.74 -22.28 5.23
CA PRO A 333 10.83 -22.41 6.19
C PRO A 333 12.10 -22.83 5.44
N ARG A 334 13.27 -22.42 5.93
CA ARG A 334 14.55 -23.02 5.52
C ARG A 334 15.08 -23.72 6.75
N ILE A 335 14.94 -25.03 6.80
CA ILE A 335 15.44 -25.83 7.91
C ILE A 335 16.61 -26.61 7.34
N HIS A 336 17.82 -26.42 7.87
CA HIS A 336 18.92 -27.27 7.44
C HIS A 336 18.61 -28.69 7.88
N ALA A 337 18.76 -29.66 6.98
CA ALA A 337 18.40 -31.06 7.23
C ALA A 337 19.12 -31.67 8.45
N ALA A 338 20.21 -31.05 8.91
CA ALA A 338 20.95 -31.40 10.13
C ALA A 338 20.21 -30.99 11.43
N ASP A 339 19.36 -29.96 11.39
CA ASP A 339 18.69 -29.38 12.56
C ASP A 339 17.40 -30.11 12.94
N MET A 340 16.87 -30.95 12.04
CA MET A 340 15.69 -31.80 12.29
C MET A 340 16.05 -33.21 12.78
N GLN A 341 17.34 -33.53 12.96
CA GLN A 341 17.74 -34.80 13.56
C GLN A 341 17.51 -34.70 15.07
N ALA A 342 16.42 -35.31 15.55
CA ALA A 342 16.39 -35.79 16.92
C ALA A 342 17.55 -36.79 17.07
N ARG A 343 18.67 -36.34 17.65
CA ARG A 343 19.65 -37.30 18.14
C ARG A 343 18.90 -38.14 19.18
N PRO A 344 18.92 -39.48 19.07
CA PRO A 344 18.45 -40.28 20.18
C PRO A 344 19.27 -39.85 21.40
N ASP A 345 18.61 -39.59 22.52
CA ASP A 345 19.28 -39.49 23.81
C ASP A 345 20.03 -40.82 23.99
N VAL A 346 21.30 -40.83 23.61
CA VAL A 346 22.22 -41.87 24.02
C VAL A 346 22.37 -41.64 25.51
N ARG A 347 21.52 -42.34 26.24
CA ARG A 347 21.64 -42.55 27.69
C ARG A 347 23.11 -42.64 28.02
N ALA A 348 23.52 -41.88 29.03
CA ALA A 348 24.78 -42.04 29.70
C ALA A 348 25.07 -43.54 29.89
N GLN A 349 25.97 -44.06 29.06
CA GLN A 349 26.61 -45.33 29.27
C GLN A 349 28.00 -44.98 29.76
N GLU A 350 28.18 -45.22 31.06
CA GLU A 350 29.43 -45.09 31.79
C GLU A 350 30.54 -45.90 31.10
N GLY A 351 31.77 -45.37 31.14
CA GLY A 351 32.97 -46.20 31.20
C GLY A 351 33.90 -46.17 29.99
N ALA A 352 34.96 -45.38 30.18
CA ALA A 352 36.35 -45.67 29.83
C ALA A 352 36.90 -45.40 28.42
N ALA A 353 38.02 -44.65 28.47
CA ALA A 353 39.26 -44.77 27.71
C ALA A 353 39.42 -43.94 26.43
N ASP A 354 40.33 -42.97 26.56
CA ASP A 354 41.24 -42.40 25.57
C ASP A 354 41.13 -42.95 24.13
N ALA A 355 40.79 -42.05 23.21
CA ALA A 355 41.26 -42.11 21.83
C ALA A 355 41.68 -40.70 21.38
N PRO A 356 42.78 -40.59 20.61
CA PRO A 356 43.54 -39.37 20.47
C PRO A 356 42.91 -38.39 19.49
N TYR A 357 43.20 -37.12 19.73
CA TYR A 357 42.80 -35.96 18.93
C TYR A 357 43.42 -36.03 17.53
N GLU A 358 42.67 -36.48 16.53
CA GLU A 358 43.07 -36.40 15.12
C GLU A 358 42.66 -35.04 14.53
N TYR A 359 43.67 -34.19 14.31
CA TYR A 359 43.54 -32.95 13.56
C TYR A 359 43.65 -33.26 12.06
N GLY A 360 42.51 -33.28 11.35
CA GLY A 360 42.52 -33.59 9.93
C GLY A 360 41.16 -33.45 9.27
N GLY A 361 40.68 -32.23 9.09
CA GLY A 361 39.45 -32.01 8.32
C GLY A 361 39.02 -30.55 8.31
N ARG A 362 39.02 -29.97 7.11
CA ARG A 362 38.45 -28.67 6.72
C ARG A 362 37.58 -28.00 7.80
N TRP A 363 38.18 -27.01 8.47
CA TRP A 363 37.46 -25.99 9.21
C TRP A 363 36.65 -25.12 8.24
N GLU A 364 35.47 -25.59 7.84
CA GLU A 364 34.48 -24.76 7.15
C GLU A 364 33.68 -23.96 8.17
N GLN A 365 33.44 -22.70 7.82
CA GLN A 365 32.74 -21.57 8.45
C GLN A 365 31.49 -21.83 9.33
N ASN A 366 31.03 -23.07 9.46
CA ASN A 366 29.87 -23.50 10.24
C ASN A 366 30.05 -23.40 11.77
N THR A 367 31.27 -23.30 12.29
CA THR A 367 31.50 -23.26 13.76
C THR A 367 31.24 -21.88 14.36
N ILE A 368 31.39 -20.80 13.58
CA ILE A 368 31.09 -19.44 14.07
C ILE A 368 29.56 -19.24 14.21
N MET A 369 28.76 -19.81 13.30
CA MET A 369 27.31 -19.89 13.48
C MET A 369 26.90 -20.77 14.67
N ARG A 370 27.61 -21.87 14.95
CA ARG A 370 27.32 -22.79 16.06
C ARG A 370 27.56 -22.19 17.46
N LEU A 371 28.42 -21.18 17.58
CA LEU A 371 28.66 -20.46 18.84
C LEU A 371 27.76 -19.22 18.99
N ALA A 372 27.20 -18.70 17.89
CA ALA A 372 26.30 -17.56 17.91
C ALA A 372 24.81 -17.94 18.13
N LEU A 373 24.42 -19.18 17.80
CA LEU A 373 23.04 -19.68 17.87
C LEU A 373 22.78 -20.50 19.15
N GLY A 374 22.76 -19.84 20.30
CA GLY A 374 21.95 -20.27 21.45
C GLY A 374 22.28 -21.59 22.16
N SER A 375 21.71 -21.74 23.35
CA SER A 375 21.87 -22.92 24.21
C SER A 375 21.14 -24.15 23.66
N ASP A 376 21.42 -25.35 24.17
CA ASP A 376 20.71 -26.60 23.80
C ASP A 376 19.17 -26.54 23.95
N VAL A 377 18.64 -25.52 24.63
CA VAL A 377 17.20 -25.23 24.76
C VAL A 377 16.59 -24.74 23.43
N ASP A 378 17.33 -23.94 22.65
CA ASP A 378 16.82 -23.38 21.39
C ASP A 378 16.68 -24.46 20.29
N ARG A 379 17.48 -25.52 20.38
CA ARG A 379 17.37 -26.70 19.49
C ARG A 379 16.06 -27.48 19.68
N ARG A 380 15.40 -27.37 20.83
CA ARG A 380 14.12 -28.04 21.12
C ARG A 380 12.90 -27.28 20.60
N ASN A 381 13.06 -26.03 20.14
CA ASN A 381 11.96 -25.24 19.59
C ASN A 381 12.17 -24.95 18.09
N PRO A 382 11.68 -25.81 17.18
CA PRO A 382 11.86 -25.62 15.74
C PRO A 382 11.25 -24.30 15.22
N ALA A 383 10.27 -23.71 15.92
CA ALA A 383 9.76 -22.39 15.58
C ALA A 383 10.77 -21.27 15.89
N ALA A 384 11.54 -21.37 16.97
CA ALA A 384 12.58 -20.40 17.31
C ALA A 384 13.73 -20.45 16.28
N LEU A 385 14.15 -21.65 15.87
CA LEU A 385 15.18 -21.83 14.83
C LEU A 385 14.76 -21.23 13.49
N VAL A 386 13.55 -21.52 13.01
CA VAL A 386 13.06 -20.96 11.74
C VAL A 386 12.98 -19.43 11.80
N MET A 387 12.61 -18.86 12.95
CA MET A 387 12.49 -17.43 13.14
C MET A 387 13.80 -16.74 13.49
N ALA A 388 14.91 -17.48 13.67
CA ALA A 388 16.23 -16.91 13.96
C ALA A 388 16.70 -15.96 12.84
N GLU A 389 16.42 -16.32 11.57
CA GLU A 389 16.69 -15.49 10.39
C GLU A 389 15.56 -14.47 10.08
N GLY A 390 14.54 -14.38 10.93
CA GLY A 390 13.43 -13.44 10.76
C GLY A 390 13.84 -12.00 11.07
N GLU A 391 13.26 -11.06 10.33
CA GLU A 391 13.45 -9.61 10.53
C GLU A 391 12.63 -9.15 11.74
N THR A 392 13.24 -8.33 12.61
CA THR A 392 12.51 -7.64 13.69
C THR A 392 11.71 -6.49 13.12
N VAL A 393 10.43 -6.41 13.48
CA VAL A 393 9.51 -5.37 13.03
C VAL A 393 8.71 -4.81 14.19
N ASP A 394 8.24 -3.58 14.02
CA ASP A 394 7.34 -2.94 14.97
C ASP A 394 5.90 -3.32 14.62
N ARG A 395 5.18 -3.94 15.55
CA ARG A 395 3.73 -4.09 15.39
C ARG A 395 3.11 -2.69 15.51
N VAL A 396 1.97 -2.39 14.90
CA VAL A 396 1.35 -1.05 15.07
C VAL A 396 -0.10 -1.17 15.48
N GLU A 397 -0.86 -2.05 14.84
CA GLU A 397 -2.29 -2.20 15.10
C GLU A 397 -2.73 -3.65 14.88
N THR A 398 -3.66 -4.12 15.72
CA THR A 398 -4.43 -5.34 15.47
C THR A 398 -5.81 -4.90 15.03
N ALA A 399 -6.07 -4.91 13.72
CA ALA A 399 -7.40 -4.61 13.22
C ALA A 399 -8.38 -5.72 13.69
N PRO A 400 -9.69 -5.44 13.83
CA PRO A 400 -10.65 -6.49 14.16
C PRO A 400 -10.58 -7.63 13.14
N GLY A 401 -10.49 -8.86 13.65
CA GLY A 401 -10.25 -10.08 12.87
C GLY A 401 -8.80 -10.56 12.90
N ALA A 402 -8.45 -11.47 11.99
CA ALA A 402 -7.12 -12.08 11.91
C ALA A 402 -6.09 -11.19 11.17
N ARG A 403 -6.19 -9.86 11.25
CA ARG A 403 -5.33 -8.91 10.52
C ARG A 403 -4.35 -8.21 11.43
N ILE A 404 -3.08 -8.17 11.03
CA ILE A 404 -2.00 -7.54 11.81
C ILE A 404 -1.18 -6.64 10.90
N SER A 405 -0.95 -5.40 11.35
CA SER A 405 -0.12 -4.41 10.66
C SER A 405 1.25 -4.26 11.34
N PHE A 406 2.29 -4.22 10.52
CA PHE A 406 3.69 -4.07 10.92
C PHE A 406 4.35 -2.90 10.20
N VAL A 407 5.27 -2.23 10.88
CA VAL A 407 6.25 -1.30 10.30
C VAL A 407 7.58 -2.03 10.16
N ARG A 408 8.09 -1.99 8.94
CA ARG A 408 9.29 -2.69 8.50
C ARG A 408 10.28 -1.66 7.97
N HIS A 409 11.52 -1.73 8.41
CA HIS A 409 12.58 -0.82 7.94
C HIS A 409 13.46 -1.47 6.85
N GLY A 410 13.52 -2.80 6.79
CA GLY A 410 14.24 -3.52 5.74
C GLY A 410 13.50 -3.49 4.39
N SER A 411 14.28 -3.55 3.30
CA SER A 411 13.78 -3.64 1.92
C SER A 411 13.92 -5.05 1.34
N THR A 412 14.70 -5.94 1.97
CA THR A 412 15.00 -7.30 1.52
C THR A 412 14.62 -8.36 2.55
N PRO A 413 13.89 -9.43 2.18
CA PRO A 413 13.33 -9.70 0.85
C PRO A 413 12.19 -8.73 0.50
N ARG A 414 11.88 -8.59 -0.80
CA ARG A 414 10.82 -7.68 -1.23
C ARG A 414 9.45 -8.24 -0.83
N ALA A 415 8.60 -7.40 -0.25
CA ALA A 415 7.22 -7.76 0.04
C ALA A 415 6.39 -7.76 -1.25
N GLU A 416 5.52 -8.76 -1.41
CA GLU A 416 4.58 -8.87 -2.54
C GLU A 416 3.19 -9.21 -2.01
N LEU A 417 2.14 -8.69 -2.66
CA LEU A 417 0.76 -9.00 -2.28
C LEU A 417 0.50 -10.51 -2.44
N GLY A 418 -0.13 -11.10 -1.43
CA GLY A 418 -0.38 -12.53 -1.35
C GLY A 418 0.83 -13.37 -0.91
N ALA A 419 2.03 -12.80 -0.77
CA ALA A 419 3.20 -13.55 -0.34
C ALA A 419 3.01 -14.13 1.07
N LEU A 420 3.52 -15.34 1.27
CA LEU A 420 3.48 -16.03 2.54
C LEU A 420 4.45 -15.40 3.53
N VAL A 421 4.01 -15.21 4.77
CA VAL A 421 4.82 -14.70 5.87
C VAL A 421 4.54 -15.51 7.14
N ALA A 422 5.61 -15.93 7.81
CA ALA A 422 5.56 -16.45 9.17
C ALA A 422 5.79 -15.31 10.17
N ILE A 423 4.97 -15.29 11.21
CA ILE A 423 4.95 -14.26 12.25
C ILE A 423 5.18 -14.95 13.58
N ALA A 424 6.17 -14.50 14.34
CA ALA A 424 6.35 -14.90 15.74
C ALA A 424 6.02 -13.74 16.68
N PRO A 425 4.76 -13.60 17.12
CA PRO A 425 4.45 -12.84 18.33
C PRO A 425 5.09 -13.50 19.57
N ALA A 426 5.14 -12.77 20.68
CA ALA A 426 5.62 -13.30 21.97
C ALA A 426 4.93 -14.60 22.45
N THR A 427 3.77 -14.95 21.88
CA THR A 427 2.91 -16.07 22.32
C THR A 427 2.83 -17.26 21.36
N GLY A 428 3.61 -17.31 20.28
CA GLY A 428 3.66 -18.47 19.38
C GLY A 428 3.95 -18.12 17.92
N LEU A 429 3.85 -19.11 17.03
CA LEU A 429 4.05 -18.94 15.59
C LEU A 429 2.70 -18.86 14.86
N SER A 430 2.61 -18.02 13.83
CA SER A 430 1.44 -17.90 12.96
C SER A 430 1.88 -17.77 11.50
N LEU A 431 1.06 -18.29 10.58
CA LEU A 431 1.23 -18.02 9.15
C LEU A 431 0.23 -16.97 8.70
N ALA A 432 0.65 -16.16 7.75
CA ALA A 432 -0.17 -15.11 7.19
C ALA A 432 0.17 -14.88 5.72
N THR A 433 -0.70 -14.14 5.05
CA THR A 433 -0.48 -13.62 3.70
C THR A 433 -0.47 -12.11 3.72
N ILE A 434 0.37 -11.47 2.89
CA ILE A 434 0.42 -10.02 2.79
C ILE A 434 -0.82 -9.51 2.05
N GLU A 435 -1.63 -8.68 2.69
CA GLU A 435 -2.83 -8.09 2.11
C GLU A 435 -2.65 -6.63 1.72
N SER A 436 -1.68 -5.92 2.28
CA SER A 436 -1.40 -4.53 1.92
C SER A 436 0.09 -4.21 2.04
N ILE A 437 0.57 -3.33 1.16
CA ILE A 437 1.93 -2.79 1.22
C ILE A 437 1.90 -1.30 0.92
N GLU A 438 2.38 -0.51 1.87
CA GLU A 438 2.44 0.95 1.80
C GLU A 438 3.84 1.43 2.20
N GLN A 439 4.34 2.49 1.58
CA GLN A 439 5.60 3.14 1.91
C GLN A 439 5.33 4.27 2.90
N ILE A 440 6.18 4.39 3.91
CA ILE A 440 6.10 5.46 4.90
C ILE A 440 7.14 6.51 4.51
N PRO A 441 6.74 7.77 4.25
CA PRO A 441 7.68 8.84 3.99
C PRO A 441 8.30 9.36 5.30
N GLU A 442 9.49 9.96 5.23
CA GLU A 442 9.97 10.88 6.26
C GLU A 442 9.10 12.16 6.30
N PRO A 443 9.10 12.93 7.40
CA PRO A 443 8.25 14.13 7.55
C PRO A 443 8.36 15.14 6.39
N ASP A 444 9.55 15.29 5.81
CA ASP A 444 9.84 16.19 4.70
C ASP A 444 9.65 15.53 3.31
N HIS A 445 9.33 14.23 3.27
CA HIS A 445 9.23 13.39 2.08
C HIS A 445 10.54 13.23 1.30
N SER A 446 11.69 13.55 1.90
CA SER A 446 13.00 13.44 1.22
C SER A 446 13.37 11.99 0.89
N ARG A 447 12.95 11.05 1.74
CA ARG A 447 13.21 9.61 1.63
C ARG A 447 12.08 8.80 2.27
N SER A 448 12.08 7.49 2.01
CA SER A 448 11.20 6.55 2.71
C SER A 448 11.84 6.13 4.04
N SER A 449 11.06 6.16 5.12
CA SER A 449 11.47 5.71 6.45
C SER A 449 11.22 4.20 6.68
N GLY A 450 10.44 3.57 5.80
CA GLY A 450 10.11 2.16 5.87
C GLY A 450 8.85 1.79 5.09
N GLN A 451 8.33 0.60 5.36
CA GLN A 451 7.09 0.09 4.80
C GLN A 451 6.11 -0.29 5.90
N ARG A 452 4.83 -0.03 5.65
CA ARG A 452 3.74 -0.63 6.40
C ARG A 452 3.23 -1.85 5.64
N ILE A 453 3.20 -2.99 6.32
CA ILE A 453 2.70 -4.25 5.76
C ILE A 453 1.53 -4.71 6.62
N THR A 454 0.35 -4.84 6.02
CA THR A 454 -0.78 -5.53 6.67
C THR A 454 -0.85 -6.96 6.18
N THR A 455 -0.97 -7.88 7.13
CA THR A 455 -1.07 -9.31 6.89
C THR A 455 -2.41 -9.85 7.36
N ARG A 456 -2.89 -10.91 6.71
CA ARG A 456 -4.00 -11.73 7.18
C ARG A 456 -3.49 -13.07 7.65
N CYS A 457 -3.58 -13.30 8.95
CA CYS A 457 -3.25 -14.54 9.60
C CYS A 457 -4.22 -15.63 9.18
N TRP A 458 -3.66 -16.80 8.97
CA TRP A 458 -4.41 -18.02 8.72
C TRP A 458 -4.77 -18.67 10.05
N PRO A 459 -5.90 -19.41 10.10
CA PRO A 459 -6.24 -20.18 11.28
C PRO A 459 -5.25 -21.33 11.50
N GLY A 460 -5.12 -21.77 12.75
CA GLY A 460 -4.26 -22.89 13.16
C GLY A 460 -2.83 -22.49 13.55
N LYS A 461 -2.13 -23.44 14.19
CA LYS A 461 -0.72 -23.29 14.56
C LYS A 461 0.17 -23.98 13.52
N PRO A 462 0.96 -23.22 12.74
CA PRO A 462 1.83 -23.81 11.74
C PRO A 462 2.99 -24.56 12.39
N VAL A 463 3.38 -25.67 11.78
CA VAL A 463 4.52 -26.48 12.19
C VAL A 463 5.50 -26.58 11.02
N PRO A 464 6.80 -26.26 11.21
CA PRO A 464 7.81 -26.51 10.20
C PRO A 464 7.94 -28.03 9.97
N ALA A 465 7.92 -28.47 8.71
CA ALA A 465 7.95 -29.89 8.35
C ALA A 465 8.83 -30.15 7.12
N GLY A 466 9.33 -31.38 7.01
CA GLY A 466 9.97 -31.86 5.78
C GLY A 466 8.99 -32.72 4.98
N VAL A 467 8.98 -32.61 3.65
CA VAL A 467 8.20 -33.52 2.80
C VAL A 467 9.05 -34.12 1.68
N LYS A 468 8.92 -35.42 1.45
CA LYS A 468 9.54 -36.16 0.36
C LYS A 468 8.45 -36.62 -0.61
N ILE A 469 8.39 -36.05 -1.80
CA ILE A 469 7.29 -36.28 -2.76
C ILE A 469 7.72 -37.33 -3.78
N GLY A 470 6.89 -38.37 -3.96
CA GLY A 470 7.18 -39.49 -4.86
C GLY A 470 8.51 -40.17 -4.51
N GLU A 471 9.38 -40.29 -5.51
CA GLU A 471 10.71 -40.92 -5.39
C GLU A 471 11.85 -39.91 -5.19
N ALA A 472 11.54 -38.63 -4.89
CA ALA A 472 12.56 -37.60 -4.70
C ALA A 472 13.61 -38.03 -3.66
N LEU A 473 14.90 -37.76 -3.89
CA LEU A 473 15.98 -38.26 -3.03
C LEU A 473 16.08 -37.54 -1.68
N SER A 474 15.59 -36.29 -1.59
CA SER A 474 15.71 -35.43 -0.41
C SER A 474 14.35 -34.92 0.06
N PHE A 475 14.24 -34.63 1.35
CA PHE A 475 13.12 -33.85 1.89
C PHE A 475 13.27 -32.38 1.46
N ILE A 476 12.13 -31.75 1.18
CA ILE A 476 12.03 -30.31 0.98
C ILE A 476 11.31 -29.68 2.18
N ASP A 477 11.64 -28.44 2.50
CA ASP A 477 11.01 -27.71 3.58
C ASP A 477 9.57 -27.30 3.21
N ALA A 478 8.68 -27.42 4.20
CA ALA A 478 7.27 -27.14 4.08
C ALA A 478 6.70 -26.60 5.39
N TRP A 479 5.55 -25.95 5.29
CA TRP A 479 4.72 -25.66 6.46
C TRP A 479 3.56 -26.64 6.53
N LEU A 480 3.40 -27.31 7.67
CA LEU A 480 2.23 -28.11 7.99
C LEU A 480 1.22 -27.25 8.76
N LEU A 481 -0.02 -27.25 8.29
CA LEU A 481 -1.19 -26.78 9.02
C LEU A 481 -2.00 -28.02 9.40
N PRO A 482 -2.13 -28.34 10.70
CA PRO A 482 -2.71 -29.61 11.15
C PRO A 482 -4.22 -29.76 10.86
N GLY A 483 -4.88 -28.72 10.36
CA GLY A 483 -6.33 -28.71 10.13
C GLY A 483 -7.11 -28.63 11.44
N ASP A 484 -8.44 -28.50 11.33
CA ASP A 484 -9.36 -28.53 12.46
C ASP A 484 -10.34 -29.69 12.27
N ALA A 485 -10.10 -30.78 13.00
CA ALA A 485 -10.93 -31.97 12.96
C ALA A 485 -12.37 -31.70 13.43
N ALA A 486 -12.61 -30.71 14.29
CA ALA A 486 -13.95 -30.38 14.78
C ALA A 486 -14.82 -29.74 13.69
N VAL A 487 -14.21 -29.07 12.72
CA VAL A 487 -14.89 -28.41 11.58
C VAL A 487 -14.74 -29.22 10.29
N GLY A 488 -14.08 -30.38 10.34
CA GLY A 488 -13.84 -31.25 9.19
C GLY A 488 -12.80 -30.70 8.20
N GLU A 489 -11.99 -29.73 8.62
CA GLU A 489 -10.91 -29.19 7.79
C GLU A 489 -9.73 -30.18 7.78
N LEU A 490 -9.41 -30.71 6.59
CA LEU A 490 -8.26 -31.59 6.42
C LEU A 490 -6.94 -30.84 6.70
N PRO A 491 -5.91 -31.54 7.21
CA PRO A 491 -4.57 -30.97 7.28
C PRO A 491 -4.11 -30.53 5.89
N SER A 492 -3.26 -29.50 5.85
CA SER A 492 -2.71 -28.97 4.61
C SER A 492 -1.22 -28.69 4.71
N LEU A 493 -0.52 -28.85 3.59
CA LEU A 493 0.90 -28.55 3.45
C LEU A 493 1.10 -27.38 2.49
N LEU A 494 1.98 -26.46 2.87
CA LEU A 494 2.49 -25.44 1.98
C LEU A 494 3.86 -25.87 1.46
N VAL A 495 3.98 -25.97 0.14
CA VAL A 495 5.20 -26.36 -0.56
C VAL A 495 5.54 -25.36 -1.66
N ALA A 496 6.75 -25.44 -2.20
CA ALA A 496 7.12 -24.61 -3.34
C ALA A 496 6.24 -24.96 -4.57
N PRO A 497 5.87 -23.98 -5.42
CA PRO A 497 4.97 -24.22 -6.53
C PRO A 497 5.47 -25.29 -7.50
N GLY A 498 4.55 -26.12 -8.00
CA GLY A 498 4.82 -27.16 -8.98
C GLY A 498 5.56 -28.39 -8.43
N ARG A 499 5.78 -28.46 -7.11
CA ARG A 499 6.43 -29.62 -6.46
C ARG A 499 5.47 -30.77 -6.18
N ALA A 500 4.19 -30.49 -5.98
CA ALA A 500 3.16 -31.47 -5.67
C ALA A 500 1.93 -31.28 -6.56
N HIS A 501 1.15 -32.34 -6.72
CA HIS A 501 -0.18 -32.27 -7.35
C HIS A 501 -1.14 -33.22 -6.62
N ALA A 502 -2.44 -33.00 -6.82
CA ALA A 502 -3.47 -33.88 -6.27
C ALA A 502 -3.22 -35.35 -6.68
N GLY A 503 -3.40 -36.26 -5.73
CA GLY A 503 -3.18 -37.70 -5.89
C GLY A 503 -1.74 -38.18 -5.68
N ALA A 504 -0.74 -37.28 -5.67
CA ALA A 504 0.65 -37.63 -5.43
C ALA A 504 0.86 -38.18 -4.00
N ARG A 505 1.68 -39.21 -3.90
CA ARG A 505 2.12 -39.78 -2.61
C ARG A 505 3.36 -39.05 -2.12
N ALA A 506 3.46 -38.87 -0.82
CA ALA A 506 4.62 -38.28 -0.19
C ALA A 506 4.85 -38.89 1.21
N VAL A 507 6.04 -38.67 1.75
CA VAL A 507 6.36 -38.95 3.15
C VAL A 507 6.53 -37.60 3.85
N LEU A 508 5.72 -37.36 4.87
CA LEU A 508 5.80 -36.20 5.74
C LEU A 508 6.70 -36.52 6.94
N ARG A 509 7.69 -35.68 7.20
CA ARG A 509 8.53 -35.75 8.39
C ARG A 509 7.99 -34.82 9.46
N GLU A 510 7.39 -35.42 10.48
CA GLU A 510 7.05 -34.78 11.75
C GLU A 510 8.26 -34.89 12.70
N PRO A 511 8.34 -34.06 13.76
CA PRO A 511 9.48 -34.10 14.70
C PRO A 511 9.77 -35.48 15.29
N GLU A 512 8.75 -36.33 15.43
CA GLU A 512 8.85 -37.63 16.10
C GLU A 512 8.74 -38.84 15.15
N ARG A 513 8.30 -38.64 13.89
CA ARG A 513 8.02 -39.75 12.97
C ARG A 513 7.90 -39.33 11.50
N ASP A 514 8.17 -40.27 10.61
CA ASP A 514 7.88 -40.16 9.18
C ASP A 514 6.50 -40.81 8.88
N VAL A 515 5.59 -40.06 8.27
CA VAL A 515 4.19 -40.45 8.01
C VAL A 515 3.91 -40.49 6.51
N PRO A 516 3.40 -41.61 5.95
CA PRO A 516 2.98 -41.64 4.55
C PRO A 516 1.69 -40.83 4.37
N ILE A 517 1.69 -39.95 3.38
CA ILE A 517 0.57 -39.06 3.09
C ILE A 517 0.24 -39.09 1.59
N ARG A 518 -0.97 -38.60 1.28
CA ARG A 518 -1.41 -38.36 -0.09
C ARG A 518 -2.04 -36.99 -0.22
N PHE A 519 -1.61 -36.23 -1.21
CA PHE A 519 -2.22 -34.93 -1.52
C PHE A 519 -3.63 -35.15 -2.08
N ALA A 520 -4.62 -34.45 -1.53
CA ALA A 520 -6.02 -34.61 -1.92
C ALA A 520 -6.45 -33.55 -2.95
N SER A 521 -6.23 -32.27 -2.66
CA SER A 521 -6.60 -31.17 -3.58
C SER A 521 -5.70 -29.95 -3.38
N LEU A 522 -5.54 -29.15 -4.44
CA LEU A 522 -4.97 -27.82 -4.34
C LEU A 522 -6.03 -26.88 -3.76
N ILE A 523 -5.71 -26.22 -2.63
CA ILE A 523 -6.60 -25.27 -1.96
C ILE A 523 -6.38 -23.87 -2.52
N GLU A 524 -5.13 -23.41 -2.52
CA GLU A 524 -4.75 -22.07 -2.97
C GLU A 524 -3.31 -22.03 -3.46
N ARG A 525 -3.00 -21.05 -4.31
CA ARG A 525 -1.66 -20.77 -4.83
C ARG A 525 -1.37 -19.28 -4.61
N GLY A 526 -0.16 -18.98 -4.13
CA GLY A 526 0.32 -17.61 -3.99
C GLY A 526 1.76 -17.46 -4.46
N PRO A 527 2.34 -16.25 -4.34
CA PRO A 527 3.73 -15.99 -4.68
C PRO A 527 4.67 -16.88 -3.86
N GLY A 528 5.32 -17.84 -4.52
CA GLY A 528 6.30 -18.72 -3.90
C GLY A 528 5.74 -19.88 -3.06
N TYR A 529 4.42 -20.14 -3.08
CA TYR A 529 3.85 -21.32 -2.41
C TYR A 529 2.59 -21.88 -3.09
N GLU A 530 2.34 -23.16 -2.83
CA GLU A 530 1.07 -23.85 -3.07
C GLU A 530 0.60 -24.52 -1.78
N ARG A 531 -0.66 -24.33 -1.41
CA ARG A 531 -1.29 -25.01 -0.26
C ARG A 531 -2.14 -26.17 -0.77
N LEU A 532 -1.78 -27.38 -0.38
CA LEU A 532 -2.50 -28.60 -0.74
C LEU A 532 -3.08 -29.26 0.51
N SER A 533 -4.34 -29.70 0.44
CA SER A 533 -4.91 -30.58 1.44
C SER A 533 -4.26 -31.97 1.34
N LEU A 534 -4.15 -32.67 2.47
CA LEU A 534 -3.56 -34.01 2.53
C LEU A 534 -4.41 -34.97 3.36
N ARG A 535 -4.17 -36.26 3.13
CA ARG A 535 -4.68 -37.36 3.95
C ARG A 535 -3.51 -38.22 4.40
N ILE A 536 -3.54 -38.63 5.67
CA ILE A 536 -2.60 -39.60 6.21
C ILE A 536 -2.99 -40.98 5.67
N GLU A 537 -2.07 -41.67 5.02
CA GLU A 537 -2.28 -43.05 4.61
C GLU A 537 -2.02 -43.96 5.83
N SER A 538 -2.98 -44.79 6.21
CA SER A 538 -2.69 -45.85 7.19
C SER A 538 -1.66 -46.81 6.58
N PRO A 539 -0.66 -47.27 7.35
CA PRO A 539 0.22 -48.32 6.87
C PRO A 539 -0.68 -49.50 6.49
N ARG A 540 -0.59 -49.94 5.22
CA ARG A 540 -1.28 -51.16 4.81
C ARG A 540 -0.82 -52.26 5.77
N PRO A 541 -1.73 -53.02 6.42
CA PRO A 541 -1.31 -54.21 7.12
C PRO A 541 -0.52 -55.05 6.12
N SER A 542 0.72 -55.40 6.47
CA SER A 542 1.51 -56.32 5.68
C SER A 542 0.62 -57.53 5.42
N ARG A 543 0.39 -57.86 4.14
CA ARG A 543 -0.10 -59.20 3.81
C ARG A 543 1.01 -60.13 4.28
N GLY A 544 0.85 -60.70 5.47
CA GLY A 544 1.64 -61.84 5.90
C GLY A 544 1.56 -62.91 4.83
N PRO A 545 2.60 -63.74 4.67
CA PRO A 545 2.59 -64.82 3.69
C PRO A 545 1.36 -65.68 4.00
N ALA A 546 0.43 -65.74 3.04
CA ALA A 546 -0.67 -66.69 3.10
C ALA A 546 -0.04 -68.07 3.15
N GLY A 547 -0.26 -68.78 4.26
CA GLY A 547 0.19 -70.15 4.42
C GLY A 547 -0.44 -71.03 3.34
N GLU A 548 0.40 -71.62 2.52
CA GLU A 548 0.06 -72.86 1.82
C GLU A 548 0.17 -74.00 2.83
N PHE A 549 -0.96 -74.33 3.45
CA PHE A 549 -1.27 -75.68 3.89
C PHE A 549 -2.73 -75.95 3.50
N GLY A 550 -2.88 -76.85 2.53
CA GLY A 550 -4.14 -77.31 1.95
C GLY A 550 -3.83 -78.16 0.74
#